data_AF-A0A923UIB8-F1
#
_entry.id   AF-A0A923UIB8-F1
#
_cell.length_a   1.000
_cell.length_b   1.000
_cell.length_c   1.000
_cell.angle_alpha   90.00
_cell.angle_beta   90.00
_cell.angle_gamma   90.00
#
_symmetry.space_group_name_H-M   'P 1'
#
loop_
_entity.id
_entity.type
_entity.pdbx_description
1 polymer ?
#
loop_
_entity_poly.entity_id
_entity_poly.type
_entity_poly.pdbx_seq_one_letter_code
_entity_poly.pdbx_strand_id
1 'polypeptide(L)'
;MNNFITLGLVLNTNTKKVLLPSNKMYKHLIFILILSLTANAQKIYKTLSGAKYHLGSCRMVQNVSEEISFEKAAELGLEPGKICKPQDYNALGLKASKNTAQGQSQTVQCSGTTKKGTRCKHMTSIANGYCFQHNPDK
;
A
#
# COMPACT_ATOMS: atom_id res chain seq x y z
N MET A 1 57.04 -55.31 36.71
CA MET A 1 55.60 -55.47 36.99
C MET A 1 55.09 -54.11 37.46
N ASN A 2 54.22 -53.46 36.68
CA ASN A 2 53.00 -52.81 37.16
C ASN A 2 52.32 -52.00 36.03
N ASN A 3 51.01 -52.21 35.96
CA ASN A 3 50.08 -51.85 34.91
C ASN A 3 49.87 -50.33 34.76
N PHE A 4 49.92 -49.85 33.53
CA PHE A 4 49.28 -48.59 33.15
C PHE A 4 47.78 -48.84 32.93
N ILE A 5 46.94 -48.29 33.81
CA ILE A 5 45.50 -48.23 33.62
C ILE A 5 45.22 -47.01 32.74
N THR A 6 44.96 -47.23 31.44
CA THR A 6 44.43 -46.22 30.55
C THR A 6 42.94 -46.03 30.84
N LEU A 7 42.60 -44.88 31.42
CA LEU A 7 41.21 -44.45 31.63
C LEU A 7 40.61 -44.04 30.27
N GLY A 8 39.97 -44.99 29.59
CA GLY A 8 39.23 -44.73 28.35
C GLY A 8 37.94 -43.95 28.64
N LEU A 9 37.91 -42.67 28.28
CA LEU A 9 36.69 -41.88 28.22
C LEU A 9 35.86 -42.37 27.03
N VAL A 10 34.86 -43.23 27.28
CA VAL A 10 33.88 -43.63 26.26
C VAL A 10 32.96 -42.44 26.00
N LEU A 11 33.24 -41.67 24.94
CA LEU A 11 32.28 -40.71 24.41
C LEU A 11 31.15 -41.49 23.73
N ASN A 12 30.01 -41.54 24.42
CA ASN A 12 28.75 -42.05 23.92
C ASN A 12 28.25 -41.15 22.77
N THR A 13 28.56 -41.52 21.53
CA THR A 13 27.96 -40.92 20.34
C THR A 13 26.57 -41.50 20.13
N ASN A 14 25.60 -41.05 20.94
CA ASN A 14 24.19 -41.23 20.64
C ASN A 14 23.80 -40.30 19.47
N THR A 15 24.31 -40.60 18.28
CA THR A 15 23.80 -39.98 17.06
C THR A 15 22.43 -40.61 16.80
N LYS A 16 21.38 -39.99 17.34
CA LYS A 16 20.05 -40.19 16.79
C LYS A 16 20.14 -39.75 15.32
N LYS A 17 20.14 -40.72 14.40
CA LYS A 17 19.82 -40.46 13.00
C LYS A 17 18.42 -39.86 13.00
N VAL A 18 18.35 -38.53 12.95
CA VAL A 18 17.14 -37.83 12.55
C VAL A 18 16.88 -38.29 11.13
N LEU A 19 15.94 -39.23 10.98
CA LEU A 19 15.44 -39.69 9.71
C LEU A 19 14.77 -38.48 9.05
N LEU A 20 15.53 -37.77 8.21
CA LEU A 20 15.01 -36.73 7.34
C LEU A 20 14.08 -37.42 6.33
N PRO A 21 12.77 -37.09 6.30
CA PRO A 21 11.84 -37.71 5.37
C PRO A 21 12.18 -37.33 3.91
N SER A 22 11.91 -38.26 3.00
CA SER A 22 12.22 -38.21 1.56
C SER A 22 12.09 -36.81 0.91
N ASN A 23 13.19 -36.40 0.29
CA ASN A 23 13.58 -35.03 -0.07
C ASN A 23 12.73 -34.36 -1.18
N LYS A 24 11.72 -35.03 -1.71
CA LYS A 24 10.90 -34.53 -2.83
C LYS A 24 9.67 -33.75 -2.35
N MET A 25 9.02 -34.16 -1.26
CA MET A 25 7.77 -33.52 -0.80
C MET A 25 8.03 -32.20 -0.07
N TYR A 26 9.10 -32.11 0.74
CA TYR A 26 9.41 -30.87 1.46
C TYR A 26 9.81 -29.72 0.53
N LYS A 27 10.43 -30.02 -0.63
CA LYS A 27 10.79 -29.02 -1.63
C LYS A 27 9.56 -28.36 -2.25
N HIS A 28 8.51 -29.13 -2.52
CA HIS A 28 7.25 -28.59 -3.01
C HIS A 28 6.51 -27.80 -1.91
N LEU A 29 6.56 -28.27 -0.66
CA LEU A 29 5.99 -27.52 0.47
C LEU A 29 6.70 -26.18 0.72
N ILE A 30 8.03 -26.14 0.63
CA ILE A 30 8.81 -24.91 0.72
C ILE A 30 8.52 -23.98 -0.46
N PHE A 31 8.40 -24.52 -1.68
CA PHE A 31 8.06 -23.72 -2.87
C PHE A 31 6.66 -23.08 -2.77
N ILE A 32 5.66 -23.83 -2.29
CA ILE A 32 4.30 -23.33 -2.07
C ILE A 32 4.27 -22.31 -0.93
N LEU A 33 5.04 -22.51 0.13
CA LEU A 33 5.16 -21.56 1.24
C LEU A 33 5.75 -20.24 0.75
N ILE A 34 6.81 -20.26 -0.07
CA ILE A 34 7.44 -19.05 -0.62
C ILE A 34 6.48 -18.33 -1.59
N LEU A 35 5.69 -19.06 -2.37
CA LEU A 35 4.73 -18.48 -3.32
C LEU A 35 3.53 -17.78 -2.64
N SER A 36 3.27 -18.10 -1.37
CA SER A 36 2.12 -17.59 -0.61
C SER A 36 2.32 -16.18 -0.03
N LEU A 37 3.52 -15.58 -0.13
CA LEU A 37 3.85 -14.30 0.52
C LEU A 37 3.48 -13.02 -0.28
N THR A 38 2.52 -13.07 -1.21
CA THR A 38 2.14 -11.88 -1.97
C THR A 38 1.19 -10.96 -1.17
N ALA A 39 1.76 -10.10 -0.31
CA ALA A 39 1.02 -9.08 0.42
C ALA A 39 0.72 -7.86 -0.49
N ASN A 40 -0.56 -7.59 -0.75
CA ASN A 40 -0.99 -6.37 -1.45
C ASN A 40 -1.26 -5.27 -0.41
N ALA A 41 -0.42 -4.23 -0.39
CA ALA A 41 -0.64 -3.05 0.45
C ALA A 41 -1.84 -2.24 -0.04
N GLN A 42 -2.67 -1.73 0.88
CA GLN A 42 -3.83 -0.91 0.54
C GLN A 42 -3.42 0.53 0.26
N LYS A 43 -3.86 1.07 -0.88
CA LYS A 43 -3.52 2.41 -1.36
C LYS A 43 -4.57 3.43 -0.90
N ILE A 44 -4.13 4.56 -0.36
CA ILE A 44 -4.99 5.70 0.03
C ILE A 44 -4.54 6.99 -0.66
N TYR A 45 -5.36 8.03 -0.58
CA TYR A 45 -5.16 9.26 -1.33
C TYR A 45 -5.21 10.50 -0.45
N LYS A 46 -4.14 11.29 -0.48
CA LYS A 46 -4.06 12.59 0.17
C LYS A 46 -4.73 13.67 -0.70
N THR A 47 -5.51 14.52 -0.05
CA THR A 47 -6.11 15.70 -0.71
C THR A 47 -5.11 16.83 -0.87
N LEU A 48 -5.35 17.73 -1.84
CA LEU A 48 -4.47 18.88 -2.11
C LEU A 48 -4.22 19.78 -0.90
N SER A 49 -5.21 19.91 -0.02
CA SER A 49 -5.08 20.70 1.21
C SER A 49 -4.11 20.10 2.22
N GLY A 50 -3.72 18.83 2.04
CA GLY A 50 -2.83 18.12 2.96
C GLY A 50 -3.40 17.91 4.35
N ALA A 51 -4.72 18.05 4.55
CA ALA A 51 -5.35 17.90 5.86
C ALA A 51 -5.98 16.51 6.07
N LYS A 52 -6.40 15.84 4.98
CA LYS A 52 -7.12 14.55 5.06
C LYS A 52 -6.71 13.56 3.99
N TYR A 53 -6.88 12.28 4.31
CA TYR A 53 -6.75 11.17 3.37
C TYR A 53 -8.10 10.47 3.09
N HIS A 54 -8.19 9.81 1.93
CA HIS A 54 -9.41 9.24 1.38
C HIS A 54 -9.14 7.90 0.68
N LEU A 55 -10.19 7.09 0.49
CA LEU A 55 -10.13 5.91 -0.40
C LEU A 55 -10.17 6.35 -1.87
N GLY A 56 -9.56 5.57 -2.76
CA GLY A 56 -9.56 5.85 -4.22
C GLY A 56 -10.96 5.94 -4.84
N SER A 57 -11.97 5.32 -4.22
CA SER A 57 -13.38 5.40 -4.61
C SER A 57 -14.11 6.66 -4.12
N CYS A 58 -13.48 7.52 -3.31
CA CYS A 58 -14.14 8.68 -2.75
C CYS A 58 -14.31 9.79 -3.79
N ARG A 59 -15.50 10.41 -3.87
CA ARG A 59 -15.75 11.57 -4.75
C ARG A 59 -14.82 12.78 -4.53
N MET A 60 -14.17 12.85 -3.37
CA MET A 60 -13.19 13.89 -3.05
C MET A 60 -11.81 13.58 -3.60
N VAL A 61 -11.53 12.29 -3.90
CA VAL A 61 -10.37 11.89 -4.66
C VAL A 61 -10.62 12.27 -6.09
N GLN A 62 -10.14 13.46 -6.41
CA GLN A 62 -10.03 13.90 -7.78
C GLN A 62 -8.67 13.51 -8.31
N ASN A 63 -8.50 13.72 -9.61
CA ASN A 63 -7.29 13.37 -10.33
C ASN A 63 -6.02 13.88 -9.60
N VAL A 64 -6.11 15.03 -8.95
CA VAL A 64 -5.07 15.75 -8.19
C VAL A 64 -4.63 15.14 -6.86
N SER A 65 -5.23 14.03 -6.44
CA SER A 65 -4.92 13.44 -5.14
C SER A 65 -3.66 12.58 -5.25
N GLU A 66 -2.76 12.73 -4.27
CA GLU A 66 -1.51 11.97 -4.24
C GLU A 66 -1.77 10.58 -3.62
N GLU A 67 -1.40 9.51 -4.32
CA GLU A 67 -1.44 8.15 -3.77
C GLU A 67 -0.34 7.99 -2.72
N ILE A 68 -0.70 7.63 -1.50
CA ILE A 68 0.24 7.41 -0.38
C ILE A 68 -0.15 6.15 0.41
N SER A 69 0.76 5.66 1.25
CA SER A 69 0.49 4.57 2.18
C SER A 69 -0.13 5.07 3.49
N PHE A 70 -0.70 4.17 4.28
CA PHE A 70 -1.24 4.49 5.61
C PHE A 70 -0.17 4.98 6.57
N GLU A 71 1.01 4.37 6.55
CA GLU A 71 2.16 4.76 7.36
C GLU A 71 2.56 6.19 7.02
N LYS A 72 2.61 6.51 5.72
CA LYS A 72 2.94 7.85 5.28
C LYS A 72 1.88 8.88 5.69
N ALA A 73 0.60 8.51 5.68
CA ALA A 73 -0.46 9.38 6.16
C ALA A 73 -0.35 9.66 7.68
N ALA A 74 0.04 8.65 8.47
CA ALA A 74 0.29 8.80 9.90
C ALA A 74 1.51 9.69 10.18
N GLU A 75 2.63 9.48 9.47
CA GLU A 75 3.81 10.35 9.54
C GLU A 75 3.49 11.81 9.22
N LEU A 76 2.60 12.04 8.24
CA LEU A 76 2.17 13.36 7.82
C LEU A 76 1.05 13.95 8.70
N GLY A 77 0.56 13.21 9.71
CA GLY A 77 -0.51 13.66 10.60
C GLY A 77 -1.85 13.89 9.92
N LEU A 78 -2.16 13.13 8.86
CA LEU A 78 -3.40 13.28 8.09
C LEU A 78 -4.59 12.62 8.78
N GLU A 79 -5.74 13.30 8.79
CA GLU A 79 -6.98 12.75 9.33
C GLU A 79 -7.80 11.97 8.27
N PRO A 80 -8.61 10.97 8.68
CA PRO A 80 -9.51 10.29 7.77
C PRO A 80 -10.63 11.21 7.26
N GLY A 81 -10.96 11.10 5.96
CA GLY A 81 -12.08 11.78 5.34
C GLY A 81 -13.43 11.34 5.88
N LYS A 82 -14.22 12.26 6.46
CA LYS A 82 -15.58 11.97 7.00
C LYS A 82 -16.59 11.44 5.97
N ILE A 83 -16.35 11.67 4.68
CA ILE A 83 -17.26 11.30 3.58
C ILE A 83 -17.12 9.82 3.23
N CYS A 84 -15.90 9.36 2.94
CA CYS A 84 -15.65 7.95 2.63
C CYS A 84 -15.48 7.09 3.88
N LYS A 85 -15.41 7.72 5.07
CA LYS A 85 -15.24 7.07 6.38
C LYS A 85 -14.27 5.87 6.27
N PRO A 86 -13.03 6.11 5.79
CA PRO A 86 -12.07 5.02 5.72
C PRO A 86 -11.93 4.52 7.15
N GLN A 87 -12.30 3.25 7.36
CA GLN A 87 -12.28 2.68 8.69
C GLN A 87 -10.83 2.66 9.18
N ASP A 88 -10.63 2.79 10.49
CA ASP A 88 -9.32 2.53 11.09
C ASP A 88 -8.83 1.19 10.54
N TYR A 89 -7.71 1.24 9.83
CA TYR A 89 -7.18 0.21 8.93
C TYR A 89 -7.17 -1.22 9.51
N ASN A 90 -7.18 -1.34 10.83
CA ASN A 90 -7.22 -2.61 11.53
C ASN A 90 -8.54 -3.39 11.38
N ALA A 91 -9.65 -2.78 10.96
CA ALA A 91 -10.95 -3.44 11.08
C ALA A 91 -11.42 -4.25 9.87
N LEU A 92 -11.22 -3.83 8.60
CA LEU A 92 -11.99 -4.43 7.50
C LEU A 92 -11.24 -4.45 6.16
N GLY A 93 -10.65 -5.61 5.85
CA GLY A 93 -10.09 -5.88 4.54
C GLY A 93 -11.18 -5.96 3.47
N LEU A 94 -11.33 -4.92 2.64
CA LEU A 94 -12.12 -5.00 1.42
C LEU A 94 -11.63 -4.08 0.29
N LYS A 95 -11.51 -4.73 -0.88
CA LYS A 95 -11.70 -4.33 -2.28
C LYS A 95 -10.89 -3.14 -2.83
N ALA A 96 -9.99 -3.49 -3.77
CA ALA A 96 -9.32 -2.58 -4.68
C ALA A 96 -10.36 -1.80 -5.52
N SER A 97 -10.46 -0.50 -5.26
CA SER A 97 -11.17 0.42 -6.14
C SER A 97 -10.26 0.81 -7.30
N LYS A 98 -10.83 0.87 -8.51
CA LYS A 98 -10.17 1.42 -9.69
C LYS A 98 -9.74 2.86 -9.39
N ASN A 99 -8.43 3.07 -9.35
CA ASN A 99 -7.80 4.35 -9.06
C ASN A 99 -8.00 5.32 -10.24
N THR A 100 -8.51 6.53 -9.96
CA THR A 100 -8.72 7.58 -10.97
C THR A 100 -7.86 8.83 -10.73
N ALA A 101 -6.91 8.76 -9.79
CA ALA A 101 -6.04 9.89 -9.48
C ALA A 101 -4.99 10.13 -10.60
N GLN A 102 -5.23 11.10 -11.47
CA GLN A 102 -4.34 11.54 -12.55
C GLN A 102 -4.04 13.05 -12.49
N GLY A 103 -3.35 13.59 -11.49
CA GLY A 103 -3.28 15.04 -11.33
C GLY A 103 -1.88 15.54 -11.08
N GLN A 104 -1.66 16.80 -11.45
CA GLN A 104 -0.32 17.36 -11.60
C GLN A 104 0.01 18.27 -10.43
N SER A 105 1.28 18.29 -10.02
CA SER A 105 1.78 19.16 -8.95
C SER A 105 1.74 20.65 -9.31
N GLN A 106 1.66 20.97 -10.60
CA GLN A 106 1.56 22.33 -11.12
C GLN A 106 0.11 22.72 -11.38
N THR A 107 -0.26 23.94 -11.00
CA THR A 107 -1.59 24.50 -11.25
C THR A 107 -1.61 25.33 -12.53
N VAL A 108 -2.61 25.10 -13.38
CA VAL A 108 -2.86 25.87 -14.61
C VAL A 108 -4.18 26.63 -14.51
N GLN A 109 -4.36 27.67 -15.33
CA GLN A 109 -5.66 28.35 -15.41
C GLN A 109 -6.67 27.45 -16.13
N CYS A 110 -7.78 27.12 -15.46
CA CYS A 110 -8.86 26.27 -15.97
C CYS A 110 -9.26 26.65 -17.37
N SER A 111 -9.29 25.74 -18.35
CA SER A 111 -9.63 25.95 -19.78
C SER A 111 -11.08 26.33 -20.11
N GLY A 112 -11.99 26.29 -19.13
CA GLY A 112 -13.41 26.57 -19.34
C GLY A 112 -13.76 28.05 -19.60
N THR A 113 -14.94 28.26 -20.18
CA THR A 113 -15.52 29.59 -20.44
C THR A 113 -16.81 29.74 -19.64
N THR A 114 -16.99 30.88 -18.99
CA THR A 114 -18.19 31.15 -18.20
C THR A 114 -19.41 31.31 -19.12
N LYS A 115 -20.62 31.22 -18.55
CA LYS A 115 -21.87 31.49 -19.29
C LYS A 115 -21.92 32.88 -19.95
N LYS A 116 -21.13 33.84 -19.45
CA LYS A 116 -21.01 35.20 -20.00
C LYS A 116 -19.99 35.30 -21.13
N GLY A 117 -19.37 34.18 -21.56
CA GLY A 117 -18.40 34.14 -22.65
C GLY A 117 -16.96 34.48 -22.26
N THR A 118 -16.68 34.75 -20.98
CA THR A 118 -15.32 35.11 -20.52
C THR A 118 -14.53 33.90 -20.04
N ARG A 119 -13.21 33.95 -20.23
CA ARG A 119 -12.26 32.93 -19.77
C ARG A 119 -12.35 32.71 -18.26
N CYS A 120 -12.50 31.46 -17.82
CA CYS A 120 -12.50 31.13 -16.38
C CYS A 120 -11.15 31.50 -15.75
N LYS A 121 -11.20 32.18 -14.60
CA LYS A 121 -10.00 32.63 -13.87
C LYS A 121 -9.56 31.68 -12.74
N HIS A 122 -10.30 30.59 -12.52
CA HIS A 122 -9.92 29.62 -11.50
C HIS A 122 -8.66 28.86 -11.92
N MET A 123 -7.74 28.67 -10.98
CA MET A 123 -6.61 27.76 -11.15
C MET A 123 -7.05 26.32 -10.84
N THR A 124 -6.42 25.35 -11.49
CA THR A 124 -6.71 23.93 -11.31
C THR A 124 -5.43 23.11 -11.47
N SER A 125 -5.26 22.09 -10.64
CA SER A 125 -4.25 21.05 -10.79
C SER A 125 -4.80 19.78 -11.45
N ILE A 126 -6.11 19.76 -11.76
CA ILE A 126 -6.77 18.61 -12.41
C ILE A 126 -6.13 18.43 -13.78
N ALA A 127 -5.61 17.24 -14.11
CA ALA A 127 -4.79 17.08 -15.31
C ALA A 127 -5.56 17.31 -16.62
N ASN A 128 -6.90 17.25 -16.62
CA ASN A 128 -7.68 17.62 -17.80
C ASN A 128 -7.71 19.14 -18.06
N GLY A 129 -7.11 19.95 -17.17
CA GLY A 129 -7.00 21.40 -17.33
C GLY A 129 -8.29 22.16 -17.03
N TYR A 130 -9.35 21.53 -16.51
CA TYR A 130 -10.59 22.20 -16.13
C TYR A 130 -10.72 22.32 -14.61
N CYS A 131 -11.34 23.39 -14.10
CA CYS A 131 -11.64 23.52 -12.68
C CYS A 131 -12.87 22.69 -12.30
N PHE A 132 -13.11 22.52 -11.01
CA PHE A 132 -14.23 21.75 -10.47
C PHE A 132 -15.64 22.18 -10.95
N GLN A 133 -15.79 23.38 -11.54
CA GLN A 133 -17.05 23.87 -12.11
C GLN A 133 -17.16 23.64 -13.62
N HIS A 134 -16.04 23.43 -14.31
CA HIS A 134 -15.97 23.22 -15.74
C HIS A 134 -15.45 21.81 -16.10
N ASN A 135 -15.30 20.93 -15.12
CA ASN A 135 -14.78 19.58 -15.33
C ASN A 135 -15.82 18.73 -16.09
N PRO A 136 -15.53 18.28 -17.33
CA PRO A 136 -16.47 17.51 -18.14
C PRO A 136 -16.62 16.05 -17.68
N ASP A 137 -15.68 15.52 -16.90
CA ASP A 137 -15.64 14.12 -16.47
C ASP A 137 -16.41 13.87 -15.17
N LYS A 138 -17.23 14.84 -14.73
CA LYS A 138 -17.85 14.88 -13.41
C LYS A 138 -19.36 14.69 -13.44
#